data_AF-A0A6S7GDB4-F1
#
_entry.id   AF-A0A6S7GDB4-F1
#
_cell.length_a   1.000
_cell.length_b   1.000
_cell.length_c   1.000
_cell.angle_alpha   90.00
_cell.angle_beta   90.00
_cell.angle_gamma   90.00
#
_symmetry.space_group_name_H-M   'P 1'
#
loop_
_entity.id
_entity.type
_entity.pdbx_description
1 polymer ?
#
loop_
_entity_poly.entity_id
_entity_poly.type
_entity_poly.pdbx_seq_one_letter_code
_entity_poly.pdbx_strand_id
1 'polypeptide(L)'
;MRDVNLIALLLCNLFLRAQQANFSSKPPRGIIKARIGEDVTFNWNYTVESGESLVVMQLFYSKTDQFESSAKTKRIADISINKVSIIPAFQGRVSVALTGKLTLHNVSVDQRGFYKCSVSLAGQSYTPSDKAQLFVGLPPVIYSSPASHITLLEDDHVDISCKASGSPDPSVSWYRQSPHGWKKLSEHRLQIKNVKVSDSGMYKCSARNFMGSEEKTVTLAVYERPTVTSFFHTAALDNTVYECDAIIFTCEARANSLPVKNIYIYHEGRLVHRSINTDRVTLSGGSKTSLAGGRRTGRLRIAEVKKEHNGRYYCVAENEHGFGYNKTIDLKVIDAPKNCERKRSLQKTSTTKRQNDTSASPTVSDQRVGSDRSLPTTKNDTVPGFHSSSPNARPSLLLFTLWICHLMFCNVFS
;
A
#
# COMPACT_ATOMS: atom_id res chain seq x y z
N MET A 1 -26.75 76.76 24.78
CA MET A 1 -25.58 76.05 25.36
C MET A 1 -25.66 74.52 25.22
N ARG A 2 -26.83 73.87 25.20
CA ARG A 2 -26.93 72.40 25.00
C ARG A 2 -26.61 71.95 23.56
N ASP A 3 -26.93 72.73 22.54
CA ASP A 3 -26.70 72.35 21.12
C ASP A 3 -25.23 72.45 20.67
N VAL A 4 -24.44 73.37 21.23
CA VAL A 4 -23.00 73.49 20.92
C VAL A 4 -22.24 72.26 21.45
N ASN A 5 -22.65 71.72 22.60
CA ASN A 5 -22.09 70.48 23.15
C ASN A 5 -22.47 69.26 22.31
N LEU A 6 -23.70 69.19 21.78
CA LEU A 6 -24.14 68.08 20.93
C LEU A 6 -23.43 68.07 19.58
N ILE A 7 -23.22 69.24 18.97
CA ILE A 7 -22.47 69.41 17.72
C ILE A 7 -20.98 69.11 17.94
N ALA A 8 -20.39 69.55 19.05
CA ALA A 8 -19.01 69.21 19.41
C ALA A 8 -18.84 67.69 19.65
N LEU A 9 -19.81 67.03 20.30
CA LEU A 9 -19.83 65.57 20.50
C LEU A 9 -20.02 64.80 19.18
N LEU A 10 -20.88 65.28 18.27
CA LEU A 10 -21.09 64.70 16.94
C LEU A 10 -19.86 64.86 16.05
N LEU A 11 -19.25 66.06 16.03
CA LEU A 11 -18.02 66.33 15.30
C LEU A 11 -16.84 65.54 15.87
N CYS A 12 -16.75 65.39 17.20
CA CYS A 12 -15.75 64.55 17.86
C CYS A 12 -15.95 63.07 17.50
N ASN A 13 -17.19 62.56 17.52
CA ASN A 13 -17.51 61.18 17.09
C ASN A 13 -17.26 60.94 15.59
N LEU A 14 -17.51 61.93 14.73
CA LEU A 14 -17.19 61.87 13.30
C LEU A 14 -15.67 61.93 13.04
N PHE A 15 -14.92 62.75 13.79
CA PHE A 15 -13.46 62.79 13.75
C PHE A 15 -12.84 61.49 14.28
N LEU A 16 -13.40 60.91 15.35
CA LEU A 16 -12.97 59.63 15.91
C LEU A 16 -13.25 58.47 14.95
N ARG A 17 -14.38 58.48 14.23
CA ARG A 17 -14.67 57.53 13.15
C ARG A 17 -13.69 57.65 11.97
N ALA A 18 -13.18 58.85 11.69
CA ALA A 18 -12.19 59.10 10.65
C ALA A 18 -10.74 58.69 11.04
N GLN A 19 -10.51 58.25 12.28
CA GLN A 19 -9.21 57.82 12.81
C GLN A 19 -9.06 56.30 12.98
N GLN A 20 -9.94 55.51 12.36
CA GLN A 20 -9.99 54.06 12.55
C GLN A 20 -9.01 53.32 11.62
N ALA A 21 -8.27 52.34 12.16
CA ALA A 21 -7.50 51.39 11.34
C ALA A 21 -8.41 50.26 10.84
N ASN A 22 -8.41 50.01 9.54
CA ASN A 22 -9.11 48.89 8.91
C ASN A 22 -8.11 47.81 8.51
N PHE A 23 -8.23 46.58 9.01
CA PHE A 23 -7.29 45.51 8.65
C PHE A 23 -7.66 44.89 7.30
N SER A 24 -6.80 45.07 6.29
CA SER A 24 -6.99 44.54 4.91
C SER A 24 -6.51 43.09 4.76
N SER A 25 -5.51 42.66 5.55
CA SER A 25 -5.16 41.25 5.69
C SER A 25 -4.68 40.94 7.11
N LYS A 26 -5.31 39.96 7.74
CA LYS A 26 -4.99 39.53 9.10
C LYS A 26 -3.62 38.80 9.09
N PRO A 27 -2.95 38.58 10.24
CA PRO A 27 -1.80 37.65 10.32
C PRO A 27 -2.09 36.37 9.52
N PRO A 28 -1.10 35.66 8.94
CA PRO A 28 -1.36 34.47 8.13
C PRO A 28 -2.38 33.58 8.85
N ARG A 29 -3.57 33.45 8.23
CA ARG A 29 -4.74 32.92 8.92
C ARG A 29 -4.45 31.50 9.42
N GLY A 30 -4.81 31.23 10.67
CA GLY A 30 -4.97 29.87 11.18
C GLY A 30 -3.73 29.27 11.83
N ILE A 31 -3.40 28.05 11.40
CA ILE A 31 -2.41 27.17 12.03
C ILE A 31 -1.10 27.27 11.26
N ILE A 32 -0.04 27.72 11.94
CA ILE A 32 1.32 27.72 11.43
C ILE A 32 2.03 26.50 12.03
N LYS A 33 2.59 25.64 11.18
CA LYS A 33 3.44 24.52 11.61
C LYS A 33 4.87 24.80 11.17
N ALA A 34 5.82 24.72 12.09
CA ALA A 34 7.23 24.92 11.83
C ALA A 34 8.05 23.78 12.43
N ARG A 35 9.17 23.42 11.79
CA ARG A 35 10.13 22.50 12.40
C ARG A 35 10.94 23.23 13.46
N ILE A 36 11.43 22.48 14.45
CA ILE A 36 12.40 23.02 15.42
C ILE A 36 13.61 23.57 14.64
N GLY A 37 13.96 24.81 14.93
CA GLY A 37 15.07 25.54 14.33
C GLY A 37 14.78 26.26 13.01
N GLU A 38 13.54 26.19 12.50
CA GLU A 38 13.14 27.00 11.34
C GLU A 38 12.85 28.46 11.71
N ASP A 39 12.85 29.33 10.71
CA ASP A 39 12.41 30.70 10.86
C ASP A 39 10.92 30.82 10.54
N VAL A 40 10.15 31.47 11.43
CA VAL A 40 8.72 31.67 11.26
C VAL A 40 8.43 33.14 11.08
N THR A 41 7.86 33.50 9.93
CA THR A 41 7.50 34.89 9.64
C THR A 41 5.99 35.11 9.74
N PHE A 42 5.61 36.06 10.59
CA PHE A 42 4.26 36.59 10.71
C PHE A 42 4.15 37.85 9.85
N ASN A 43 3.26 37.81 8.86
CA ASN A 43 2.97 38.95 7.98
C ASN A 43 1.53 39.41 8.19
N TRP A 44 1.27 40.71 8.32
CA TRP A 44 -0.09 41.24 8.38
C TRP A 44 -0.17 42.56 7.62
N ASN A 45 -1.33 42.83 7.00
CA ASN A 45 -1.57 44.08 6.28
C ASN A 45 -2.78 44.81 6.87
N TYR A 46 -2.69 46.12 6.91
CA TYR A 46 -3.78 46.97 7.35
C TYR A 46 -3.77 48.26 6.55
N THR A 47 -4.92 48.91 6.52
CA THR A 47 -5.14 50.18 5.87
C THR A 47 -5.46 51.23 6.92
N VAL A 48 -4.81 52.38 6.81
CA VAL A 48 -5.10 53.55 7.61
C VAL A 48 -5.76 54.58 6.69
N GLU A 49 -6.87 55.13 7.14
CA GLU A 49 -7.66 56.14 6.42
C GLU A 49 -7.55 57.54 7.06
N SER A 50 -6.73 57.67 8.11
CA SER A 50 -6.58 58.89 8.92
C SER A 50 -5.37 59.75 8.54
N GLY A 51 -5.45 61.05 8.89
CA GLY A 51 -4.38 62.04 8.73
C GLY A 51 -3.11 61.78 9.57
N GLU A 52 -2.20 62.75 9.60
CA GLU A 52 -0.84 62.65 10.19
C GLU A 52 -0.83 61.93 11.56
N SER A 53 -0.45 60.65 11.56
CA SER A 53 -0.44 59.83 12.78
C SER A 53 0.83 58.99 12.85
N LEU A 54 1.42 58.92 14.05
CA LEU A 54 2.39 57.88 14.39
C LEU A 54 1.67 56.55 14.41
N VAL A 55 2.20 55.57 13.67
CA VAL A 55 1.64 54.23 13.60
C VAL A 55 2.59 53.26 14.27
N VAL A 56 2.14 52.62 15.35
CA VAL A 56 2.92 51.63 16.09
C VAL A 56 2.22 50.28 15.97
N MET A 57 2.88 49.31 15.36
CA MET A 57 2.41 47.93 15.34
C MET A 57 3.02 47.15 16.49
N GLN A 58 2.21 46.36 17.18
CA GLN A 58 2.61 45.57 18.32
C GLN A 58 2.27 44.11 18.06
N LEU A 59 3.16 43.19 18.40
CA LEU A 59 2.85 41.76 18.40
C LEU A 59 2.77 41.24 19.84
N PHE A 60 1.74 40.45 20.09
CA PHE A 60 1.43 39.82 21.35
C PHE A 60 1.48 38.30 21.22
N TYR A 61 1.96 37.65 22.29
CA TYR A 61 2.04 36.21 22.45
C TYR A 61 1.24 35.76 23.67
N SER A 62 0.53 34.64 23.55
CA SER A 62 -0.12 33.95 24.66
C SER A 62 0.05 32.44 24.51
N LYS A 63 0.19 31.72 25.64
CA LYS A 63 0.15 30.25 25.65
C LYS A 63 -1.27 29.72 25.38
N THR A 64 -2.30 30.50 25.71
CA THR A 64 -3.70 30.12 25.56
C THR A 64 -4.38 30.95 24.48
N ASP A 65 -5.56 30.50 24.09
CA ASP A 65 -6.36 31.16 23.06
C ASP A 65 -7.00 32.49 23.52
N GLN A 66 -6.80 32.83 24.81
CA GLN A 66 -7.31 34.01 25.47
C GLN A 66 -6.20 35.05 25.64
N PHE A 67 -6.47 36.26 25.12
CA PHE A 67 -5.63 37.43 25.28
C PHE A 67 -6.27 38.35 26.33
N GLU A 68 -6.15 37.97 27.61
CA GLU A 68 -6.65 38.73 28.77
C GLU A 68 -5.54 39.62 29.39
N SER A 69 -5.91 40.43 30.39
CA SER A 69 -5.10 41.47 31.02
C SER A 69 -3.72 41.00 31.50
N SER A 70 -2.68 41.48 30.82
CA SER A 70 -1.22 41.57 31.11
C SER A 70 -0.43 40.36 31.68
N ALA A 71 -0.97 39.52 32.55
CA ALA A 71 -0.20 38.45 33.21
C ALA A 71 0.06 37.24 32.29
N LYS A 72 -0.88 36.95 31.38
CA LYS A 72 -0.81 35.79 30.46
C LYS A 72 -0.38 36.16 29.04
N THR A 73 -0.40 37.45 28.70
CA THR A 73 -0.10 37.97 27.38
C THR A 73 1.23 38.72 27.41
N LYS A 74 2.18 38.35 26.56
CA LYS A 74 3.48 39.03 26.44
C LYS A 74 3.52 39.87 25.17
N ARG A 75 3.93 41.14 25.29
CA ARG A 75 4.30 41.98 24.15
C ARG A 75 5.71 41.60 23.72
N ILE A 76 5.89 41.23 22.45
CA ILE A 76 7.13 40.62 21.95
C ILE A 76 7.89 41.48 20.94
N ALA A 77 7.20 42.37 20.22
CA ALA A 77 7.86 43.26 19.26
C ALA A 77 7.00 44.50 18.99
N ASP A 78 7.69 45.60 18.69
CA ASP A 78 7.12 46.87 18.23
C ASP A 78 7.72 47.26 16.88
N ILE A 79 6.88 47.70 15.96
CA ILE A 79 7.31 48.22 14.66
C ILE A 79 6.67 49.61 14.50
N SER A 80 7.51 50.64 14.59
CA SER A 80 7.09 52.04 14.46
C SER A 80 7.29 52.54 13.04
N ILE A 81 6.23 53.11 12.46
CA ILE A 81 6.28 53.81 11.18
C ILE A 81 6.24 55.31 11.50
N ASN A 82 7.34 56.00 11.21
CA ASN A 82 7.61 57.37 11.68
C ASN A 82 6.51 58.39 11.33
N LYS A 83 5.84 58.25 10.18
CA LYS A 83 4.69 59.12 9.81
C LYS A 83 3.94 58.57 8.61
N VAL A 84 2.60 58.57 8.68
CA VAL A 84 1.73 58.46 7.50
C VAL A 84 0.88 59.73 7.44
N SER A 85 0.99 60.48 6.34
CA SER A 85 0.28 61.74 6.13
C SER A 85 -0.67 61.62 4.93
N ILE A 86 -1.99 61.65 5.19
CA ILE A 86 -3.02 61.80 4.15
C ILE A 86 -3.45 63.27 4.13
N ILE A 87 -3.34 63.90 2.95
CA ILE A 87 -3.74 65.29 2.74
C ILE A 87 -5.22 65.45 3.13
N PRO A 88 -5.60 66.49 3.93
CA PRO A 88 -6.96 66.65 4.45
C PRO A 88 -8.07 66.50 3.41
N ALA A 89 -7.87 67.03 2.20
CA ALA A 89 -8.84 66.92 1.12
C ALA A 89 -9.20 65.46 0.79
N PHE A 90 -8.27 64.50 0.91
CA PHE A 90 -8.45 63.09 0.54
C PHE A 90 -8.67 62.15 1.72
N GLN A 91 -8.83 62.67 2.95
CA GLN A 91 -9.17 61.85 4.13
C GLN A 91 -10.50 61.12 3.92
N GLY A 92 -10.53 59.82 4.26
CA GLY A 92 -11.68 58.94 4.00
C GLY A 92 -11.95 58.62 2.52
N ARG A 93 -11.15 59.16 1.58
CA ARG A 93 -11.24 58.87 0.13
C ARG A 93 -10.08 58.03 -0.40
N VAL A 94 -8.98 58.00 0.34
CA VAL A 94 -7.77 57.22 0.03
C VAL A 94 -7.41 56.41 1.28
N SER A 95 -6.98 55.17 1.07
CA SER A 95 -6.44 54.31 2.12
C SER A 95 -4.97 54.00 1.83
N VAL A 96 -4.14 54.08 2.86
CA VAL A 96 -2.73 53.71 2.76
C VAL A 96 -2.57 52.30 3.32
N ALA A 97 -2.17 51.36 2.47
CA ALA A 97 -1.87 50.00 2.88
C ALA A 97 -0.46 49.92 3.49
N LEU A 98 -0.38 49.34 4.68
CA LEU A 98 0.84 49.14 5.45
C LEU A 98 1.00 47.65 5.74
N THR A 99 2.25 47.20 5.80
CA THR A 99 2.58 45.79 6.07
C THR A 99 3.47 45.70 7.31
N GLY A 100 3.17 44.76 8.19
CA GLY A 100 4.00 44.39 9.31
C GLY A 100 4.58 43.00 9.09
N LYS A 101 5.88 42.86 9.37
CA LYS A 101 6.62 41.62 9.24
C LYS A 101 7.42 41.38 10.52
N LEU A 102 7.21 40.24 11.16
CA LEU A 102 8.08 39.75 12.24
C LEU A 102 8.55 38.34 11.93
N THR A 103 9.86 38.13 12.06
CA THR A 103 10.45 36.80 11.94
C THR A 103 10.96 36.33 13.30
N LEU A 104 10.45 35.19 13.77
CA LEU A 104 11.06 34.44 14.86
C LEU A 104 12.14 33.55 14.25
N HIS A 105 13.38 33.72 14.68
CA HIS A 105 14.48 32.89 14.22
C HIS A 105 14.64 31.64 15.08
N ASN A 106 15.04 30.54 14.46
CA ASN A 106 15.42 29.30 15.15
C ASN A 106 14.36 28.84 16.18
N VAL A 107 13.14 28.57 15.71
CA VAL A 107 12.00 28.39 16.63
C VAL A 107 12.10 27.12 17.49
N SER A 108 11.64 27.22 18.75
CA SER A 108 11.63 26.10 19.70
C SER A 108 10.21 25.76 20.19
N VAL A 109 10.08 24.61 20.88
CA VAL A 109 8.78 24.15 21.42
C VAL A 109 8.17 25.11 22.44
N ASP A 110 8.97 25.95 23.07
CA ASP A 110 8.49 26.94 24.05
C ASP A 110 7.76 28.10 23.40
N GLN A 111 8.01 28.37 22.13
CA GLN A 111 7.34 29.43 21.36
C GLN A 111 5.99 28.98 20.79
N ARG A 112 5.57 27.73 21.03
CA ARG A 112 4.20 27.27 20.74
C ARG A 112 3.19 28.16 21.47
N GLY A 113 2.08 28.46 20.81
CA GLY A 113 1.01 29.27 21.37
C GLY A 113 0.31 30.09 20.31
N PHE A 114 -0.30 31.18 20.75
CA PHE A 114 -1.12 32.07 19.94
C PHE A 114 -0.44 33.43 19.79
N TYR A 115 -0.49 33.97 18.59
CA TYR A 115 0.12 35.24 18.21
C TYR A 115 -0.94 36.18 17.64
N LYS A 116 -0.90 37.43 18.09
CA LYS A 116 -1.90 38.44 17.73
C LYS A 116 -1.25 39.79 17.54
N CYS A 117 -1.55 40.48 16.44
CA CYS A 117 -1.07 41.84 16.21
C CYS A 117 -2.05 42.87 16.79
N SER A 118 -1.56 44.07 17.09
CA SER A 118 -2.36 45.27 17.38
C SER A 118 -1.70 46.47 16.69
N VAL A 119 -2.49 47.47 16.32
CA VAL A 119 -2.01 48.72 15.71
C VAL A 119 -2.49 49.87 16.58
N SER A 120 -1.56 50.70 17.03
CA SER A 120 -1.88 51.93 17.75
C SER A 120 -1.77 53.14 16.81
N LEU A 121 -2.84 53.93 16.69
CA LEU A 121 -2.89 55.20 15.98
C LEU A 121 -3.18 56.32 16.98
N ALA A 122 -2.34 57.34 17.05
CA ALA A 122 -2.53 58.50 17.93
C ALA A 122 -2.87 58.14 19.40
N GLY A 123 -2.33 57.03 19.91
CA GLY A 123 -2.58 56.54 21.27
C GLY A 123 -3.78 55.59 21.43
N GLN A 124 -4.61 55.41 20.40
CA GLN A 124 -5.72 54.46 20.39
C GLN A 124 -5.30 53.13 19.76
N SER A 125 -5.54 52.01 20.47
CA SER A 125 -5.14 50.67 20.01
C SER A 125 -6.29 49.94 19.33
N TYR A 126 -6.03 49.46 18.12
CA TYR A 126 -6.92 48.65 17.30
C TYR A 126 -6.37 47.23 17.20
N THR A 127 -7.11 46.27 17.73
CA THR A 127 -6.70 44.86 17.73
C THR A 127 -7.69 44.04 16.89
N PRO A 128 -7.25 43.34 15.83
CA PRO A 128 -8.11 42.47 15.04
C PRO A 128 -8.66 41.31 15.90
N SER A 129 -9.74 40.66 15.45
CA SER A 129 -10.33 39.50 16.13
C SER A 129 -9.47 38.24 16.02
N ASP A 130 -8.84 38.03 14.86
CA ASP A 130 -8.18 36.77 14.50
C ASP A 130 -6.75 36.69 15.09
N LYS A 131 -6.26 35.47 15.22
CA LYS A 131 -4.97 35.11 15.81
C LYS A 131 -4.35 33.95 15.03
N ALA A 132 -3.04 33.85 15.07
CA ALA A 132 -2.29 32.72 14.50
C ALA A 132 -1.88 31.75 15.61
N GLN A 133 -2.07 30.45 15.41
CA GLN A 133 -1.57 29.43 16.33
C GLN A 133 -0.30 28.80 15.77
N LEU A 134 0.81 28.94 16.49
CA LEU A 134 2.09 28.35 16.14
C LEU A 134 2.25 26.99 16.82
N PHE A 135 2.45 25.97 15.99
CA PHE A 135 2.93 24.65 16.38
C PHE A 135 4.37 24.48 15.91
N VAL A 136 5.25 24.10 16.82
CA VAL A 136 6.67 23.82 16.52
C VAL A 136 6.95 22.37 16.84
N GLY A 137 7.60 21.60 15.98
CA GLY A 137 7.89 20.20 16.31
C GLY A 137 8.79 19.52 15.29
N LEU A 138 8.82 18.20 15.31
CA LEU A 138 9.49 17.41 14.29
C LEU A 138 8.50 16.37 13.75
N PRO A 139 8.40 16.21 12.42
CA PRO A 139 7.58 15.14 11.85
C PRO A 139 8.13 13.77 12.27
N PRO A 140 7.31 12.71 12.19
CA PRO A 140 7.75 11.37 12.53
C PRO A 140 8.85 10.91 11.57
N VAL A 141 9.86 10.23 12.12
CA VAL A 141 10.92 9.54 11.39
C VAL A 141 11.00 8.10 11.85
N ILE A 142 10.71 7.14 10.96
CA ILE A 142 10.84 5.70 11.21
C ILE A 142 12.30 5.30 11.04
N TYR A 143 12.99 5.06 12.16
CA TYR A 143 14.41 4.70 12.17
C TYR A 143 14.65 3.18 12.30
N SER A 144 13.62 2.41 12.67
CA SER A 144 13.71 0.94 12.75
C SER A 144 12.40 0.33 12.28
N SER A 145 12.47 -0.42 11.19
CA SER A 145 11.38 -1.21 10.64
C SER A 145 11.90 -2.60 10.24
N PRO A 146 11.04 -3.61 10.16
CA PRO A 146 11.44 -4.90 9.59
C PRO A 146 11.83 -4.79 8.12
N ALA A 147 12.39 -5.87 7.57
CA ALA A 147 12.69 -5.98 6.14
C ALA A 147 11.43 -5.75 5.28
N SER A 148 11.60 -5.21 4.08
CA SER A 148 10.51 -4.95 3.13
C SER A 148 9.82 -6.22 2.63
N HIS A 149 10.51 -7.37 2.71
CA HIS A 149 9.98 -8.69 2.37
C HIS A 149 10.36 -9.68 3.48
N ILE A 150 9.36 -10.43 3.96
CA ILE A 150 9.55 -11.50 4.93
C ILE A 150 8.93 -12.77 4.37
N THR A 151 9.72 -13.83 4.32
CA THR A 151 9.27 -15.16 3.90
C THR A 151 9.05 -16.03 5.13
N LEU A 152 7.91 -16.71 5.18
CA LEU A 152 7.46 -17.53 6.30
C LEU A 152 6.93 -18.87 5.79
N LEU A 153 6.99 -19.88 6.65
CA LEU A 153 6.28 -21.12 6.45
C LEU A 153 4.94 -21.10 7.18
N GLU A 154 3.98 -21.86 6.69
CA GLU A 154 2.73 -22.09 7.41
C GLU A 154 3.02 -22.60 8.83
N ASP A 155 2.23 -22.11 9.79
CA ASP A 155 2.35 -22.36 11.23
C ASP A 155 3.53 -21.65 11.93
N ASP A 156 4.34 -20.87 11.21
CA ASP A 156 5.32 -19.97 11.82
C ASP A 156 4.64 -18.88 12.69
N HIS A 157 5.48 -18.11 13.40
CA HIS A 157 5.07 -16.95 14.18
C HIS A 157 5.81 -15.69 13.71
N VAL A 158 5.09 -14.60 13.56
CA VAL A 158 5.63 -13.27 13.24
C VAL A 158 5.43 -12.37 14.44
N ASP A 159 6.50 -11.69 14.85
CA ASP A 159 6.44 -10.59 15.81
C ASP A 159 7.40 -9.48 15.38
N ILE A 160 6.87 -8.48 14.69
CA ILE A 160 7.64 -7.37 14.12
C ILE A 160 7.20 -6.03 14.71
N SER A 161 8.15 -5.15 14.98
CA SER A 161 7.92 -3.83 15.55
C SER A 161 8.42 -2.73 14.61
N CYS A 162 7.74 -1.58 14.64
CA CYS A 162 8.17 -0.38 13.93
C CYS A 162 8.41 0.71 14.98
N LYS A 163 9.59 1.34 14.97
CA LYS A 163 9.97 2.39 15.90
C LYS A 163 10.19 3.69 15.15
N ALA A 164 9.60 4.75 15.67
CA ALA A 164 9.68 6.09 15.12
C ALA A 164 10.05 7.09 16.20
N SER A 165 10.65 8.20 15.78
CA SER A 165 10.97 9.36 16.61
C SER A 165 10.27 10.59 16.03
N GLY A 166 10.04 11.62 16.84
CA GLY A 166 9.38 12.85 16.40
C GLY A 166 9.10 13.74 17.60
N SER A 167 8.68 14.99 17.35
CA SER A 167 8.25 15.88 18.43
C SER A 167 6.91 16.51 18.07
N PRO A 168 5.82 16.15 18.74
CA PRO A 168 5.71 15.17 19.82
C PRO A 168 5.99 13.73 19.37
N ASP A 169 6.17 12.84 20.33
CA ASP A 169 6.37 11.41 20.07
C ASP A 169 5.23 10.85 19.18
N PRO A 170 5.57 10.14 18.10
CA PRO A 170 4.57 9.66 17.16
C PRO A 170 3.86 8.40 17.65
N SER A 171 2.55 8.33 17.42
CA SER A 171 1.79 7.08 17.56
C SER A 171 2.09 6.16 16.38
N VAL A 172 2.39 4.89 16.64
CA VAL A 172 2.68 3.89 15.60
C VAL A 172 1.56 2.85 15.54
N SER A 173 0.94 2.72 14.36
CA SER A 173 -0.10 1.73 14.09
C SER A 173 0.25 0.83 12.90
N TRP A 174 -0.15 -0.43 12.96
CA TRP A 174 0.01 -1.41 11.89
C TRP A 174 -1.29 -1.58 11.09
N TYR A 175 -1.14 -1.75 9.79
CA TYR A 175 -2.23 -1.90 8.84
C TYR A 175 -1.97 -3.07 7.90
N ARG A 176 -3.04 -3.71 7.43
CA ARG A 176 -3.02 -4.70 6.36
C ARG A 176 -3.81 -4.18 5.17
N GLN A 177 -3.27 -4.39 3.97
CA GLN A 177 -3.96 -4.04 2.73
C GLN A 177 -5.15 -4.99 2.53
N SER A 178 -6.31 -4.43 2.25
CA SER A 178 -7.53 -5.15 1.90
C SER A 178 -8.14 -4.56 0.62
N PRO A 179 -9.10 -5.24 -0.02
CA PRO A 179 -9.80 -4.71 -1.20
C PRO A 179 -10.50 -3.35 -0.94
N HIS A 180 -10.87 -3.07 0.31
CA HIS A 180 -11.49 -1.81 0.72
C HIS A 180 -10.48 -0.78 1.27
N GLY A 181 -9.18 -0.99 1.05
CA GLY A 181 -8.10 -0.13 1.53
C GLY A 181 -7.38 -0.68 2.76
N TRP A 182 -6.69 0.18 3.51
CA TRP A 182 -5.87 -0.21 4.65
C TRP A 182 -6.71 -0.42 5.91
N LYS A 183 -6.70 -1.65 6.45
CA LYS A 183 -7.36 -1.99 7.71
C LYS A 183 -6.35 -1.96 8.85
N LYS A 184 -6.63 -1.18 9.89
CA LYS A 184 -5.81 -1.14 11.12
C LYS A 184 -5.87 -2.51 11.82
N LEU A 185 -4.72 -3.00 12.27
CA LEU A 185 -4.58 -4.27 12.96
C LEU A 185 -4.24 -4.08 14.44
N SER A 186 -3.20 -3.31 14.74
CA SER A 186 -2.63 -3.21 16.07
C SER A 186 -1.82 -1.91 16.25
N GLU A 187 -1.40 -1.65 17.50
CA GLU A 187 -0.49 -0.57 17.85
C GLU A 187 0.91 -1.12 18.11
N HIS A 188 1.95 -0.36 17.75
CA HIS A 188 3.39 -0.61 17.98
C HIS A 188 3.97 -1.88 17.32
N ARG A 189 3.33 -3.04 17.46
CA ARG A 189 3.82 -4.35 16.98
C ARG A 189 2.75 -5.08 16.17
N LEU A 190 3.18 -5.83 15.16
CA LEU A 190 2.36 -6.79 14.44
C LEU A 190 2.74 -8.19 14.90
N GLN A 191 1.77 -8.89 15.50
CA GLN A 191 1.93 -10.27 15.96
C GLN A 191 0.91 -11.17 15.25
N ILE A 192 1.40 -12.18 14.54
CA ILE A 192 0.57 -13.20 13.90
C ILE A 192 1.12 -14.56 14.31
N LYS A 193 0.30 -15.39 14.94
CA LYS A 193 0.66 -16.76 15.35
C LYS A 193 -0.01 -17.75 14.41
N ASN A 194 0.63 -18.91 14.20
CA ASN A 194 0.11 -19.98 13.33
C ASN A 194 -0.23 -19.42 11.95
N VAL A 195 0.72 -18.71 11.35
CA VAL A 195 0.53 -17.95 10.12
C VAL A 195 -0.02 -18.86 9.03
N LYS A 196 -1.04 -18.40 8.31
CA LYS A 196 -1.64 -19.13 7.20
C LYS A 196 -1.22 -18.56 5.85
N VAL A 197 -1.31 -19.36 4.80
CA VAL A 197 -1.05 -18.91 3.42
C VAL A 197 -1.88 -17.67 3.08
N SER A 198 -3.11 -17.60 3.59
CA SER A 198 -4.02 -16.46 3.44
C SER A 198 -3.56 -15.19 4.15
N ASP A 199 -2.58 -15.24 5.07
CA ASP A 199 -1.98 -14.07 5.71
C ASP A 199 -0.92 -13.39 4.85
N SER A 200 -0.56 -14.01 3.72
CA SER A 200 0.27 -13.37 2.71
C SER A 200 -0.34 -12.06 2.24
N GLY A 201 0.52 -11.08 1.95
CA GLY A 201 0.11 -9.79 1.42
C GLY A 201 0.91 -8.64 2.00
N MET A 202 0.38 -7.43 1.76
CA MET A 202 1.05 -6.19 2.09
C MET A 202 0.56 -5.63 3.43
N TYR A 203 1.52 -5.32 4.29
CA TYR A 203 1.35 -4.72 5.60
C TYR A 203 2.10 -3.38 5.64
N LYS A 204 1.70 -2.48 6.52
CA LYS A 204 2.32 -1.16 6.66
C LYS A 204 2.33 -0.70 8.10
N CYS A 205 3.46 -0.20 8.59
CA CYS A 205 3.47 0.62 9.79
C CYS A 205 3.34 2.10 9.41
N SER A 206 2.50 2.83 10.15
CA SER A 206 2.29 4.27 10.00
C SER A 206 2.61 4.94 11.33
N ALA A 207 3.58 5.84 11.33
CA ALA A 207 3.96 6.68 12.47
C ALA A 207 3.39 8.08 12.26
N ARG A 208 2.61 8.60 13.21
CA ARG A 208 1.90 9.89 13.06
C ARG A 208 2.01 10.76 14.31
N ASN A 209 2.22 12.07 14.09
CA ASN A 209 2.02 13.11 15.10
C ASN A 209 1.35 14.34 14.43
N PHE A 210 1.19 15.46 15.14
CA PHE A 210 0.56 16.65 14.53
C PHE A 210 1.43 17.32 13.45
N MET A 211 2.74 17.03 13.42
CA MET A 211 3.68 17.56 12.43
C MET A 211 3.66 16.77 11.12
N GLY A 212 3.15 15.54 11.12
CA GLY A 212 2.99 14.75 9.89
C GLY A 212 2.88 13.25 10.15
N SER A 213 3.17 12.47 9.12
CA SER A 213 3.26 11.03 9.21
C SER A 213 4.33 10.47 8.28
N GLU A 214 4.98 9.38 8.70
CA GLU A 214 5.83 8.55 7.84
C GLU A 214 5.31 7.10 7.87
N GLU A 215 5.47 6.39 6.77
CA GLU A 215 5.00 5.02 6.63
C GLU A 215 6.08 4.11 6.02
N LYS A 216 6.12 2.84 6.44
CA LYS A 216 6.96 1.79 5.83
C LYS A 216 6.10 0.56 5.54
N THR A 217 6.27 0.02 4.34
CA THR A 217 5.52 -1.13 3.85
C THR A 217 6.36 -2.41 3.93
N VAL A 218 5.72 -3.52 4.25
CA VAL A 218 6.30 -4.86 4.41
C VAL A 218 5.42 -5.86 3.67
N THR A 219 6.01 -6.73 2.86
CA THR A 219 5.30 -7.84 2.22
C THR A 219 5.57 -9.13 2.98
N LEU A 220 4.52 -9.77 3.48
CA LEU A 220 4.61 -11.12 4.03
C LEU A 220 4.30 -12.11 2.90
N ALA A 221 5.22 -13.03 2.65
CA ALA A 221 5.04 -14.16 1.73
C ALA A 221 5.06 -15.45 2.55
N VAL A 222 3.89 -16.09 2.68
CA VAL A 222 3.71 -17.31 3.47
C VAL A 222 3.58 -18.49 2.52
N TYR A 223 4.38 -19.52 2.74
CA TYR A 223 4.38 -20.72 1.94
C TYR A 223 4.09 -21.97 2.77
N GLU A 224 3.50 -22.97 2.14
CA GLU A 224 3.27 -24.28 2.76
C GLU A 224 4.28 -25.31 2.25
N ARG A 225 4.50 -26.36 3.05
CA ARG A 225 5.20 -27.56 2.57
C ARG A 225 4.23 -28.46 1.80
N PRO A 226 4.72 -29.37 0.96
CA PRO A 226 3.85 -30.35 0.32
C PRO A 226 3.09 -31.16 1.36
N THR A 227 1.87 -31.52 1.04
CA THR A 227 1.10 -32.52 1.78
C THR A 227 1.04 -33.78 0.94
N VAL A 228 1.51 -34.91 1.47
CA VAL A 228 1.33 -36.19 0.78
C VAL A 228 -0.11 -36.64 0.99
N THR A 229 -0.91 -36.60 -0.07
CA THR A 229 -2.33 -36.91 -0.03
C THR A 229 -2.63 -38.40 0.01
N SER A 230 -1.79 -39.22 -0.63
CA SER A 230 -1.95 -40.68 -0.62
C SER A 230 -0.60 -41.38 -0.81
N PHE A 231 -0.45 -42.53 -0.16
CA PHE A 231 0.65 -43.47 -0.40
C PHE A 231 0.08 -44.88 -0.29
N PHE A 232 0.07 -45.59 -1.42
CA PHE A 232 -0.58 -46.90 -1.54
C PHE A 232 0.18 -47.80 -2.50
N HIS A 233 -0.22 -49.06 -2.60
CA HIS A 233 0.42 -50.06 -3.44
C HIS A 233 -0.60 -51.01 -4.08
N THR A 234 -0.15 -51.84 -5.02
CA THR A 234 -1.01 -52.73 -5.82
C THR A 234 -1.13 -54.17 -5.28
N ALA A 235 -0.72 -54.46 -4.04
CA ALA A 235 -0.80 -55.84 -3.53
C ALA A 235 -2.26 -56.25 -3.33
N ALA A 236 -2.54 -57.53 -3.57
CA ALA A 236 -3.90 -58.07 -3.58
C ALA A 236 -4.48 -58.34 -2.18
N LEU A 237 -3.62 -58.50 -1.18
CA LEU A 237 -3.98 -58.80 0.20
C LEU A 237 -3.27 -57.81 1.12
N ASP A 238 -3.95 -57.28 2.13
CA ASP A 238 -3.48 -56.25 3.07
C ASP A 238 -1.95 -56.24 3.30
N ASN A 239 -1.26 -55.31 2.63
CA ASN A 239 0.19 -55.14 2.60
C ASN A 239 1.03 -56.42 2.34
N THR A 240 0.45 -57.51 1.84
CA THR A 240 1.08 -58.81 1.66
C THR A 240 1.20 -59.16 0.18
N VAL A 241 2.40 -59.54 -0.27
CA VAL A 241 2.71 -59.86 -1.66
C VAL A 241 3.52 -61.15 -1.75
N TYR A 242 3.25 -61.98 -2.76
CA TYR A 242 4.01 -63.19 -3.01
C TYR A 242 5.34 -62.88 -3.69
N GLU A 243 6.35 -63.72 -3.48
CA GLU A 243 7.58 -63.68 -4.29
C GLU A 243 7.28 -63.84 -5.79
N CYS A 244 8.13 -63.22 -6.60
CA CYS A 244 8.03 -63.14 -8.06
C CYS A 244 6.83 -62.33 -8.62
N ASP A 245 5.89 -61.89 -7.78
CA ASP A 245 4.87 -60.94 -8.22
C ASP A 245 5.47 -59.55 -8.46
N ALA A 246 4.73 -58.72 -9.18
CA ALA A 246 5.06 -57.32 -9.37
C ALA A 246 4.21 -56.45 -8.44
N ILE A 247 4.83 -55.43 -7.85
CA ILE A 247 4.16 -54.45 -7.00
C ILE A 247 4.53 -53.04 -7.44
N ILE A 248 3.54 -52.14 -7.44
CA ILE A 248 3.76 -50.71 -7.69
C ILE A 248 3.35 -49.93 -6.46
N PHE A 249 4.29 -49.20 -5.87
CA PHE A 249 4.01 -48.17 -4.89
C PHE A 249 3.69 -46.86 -5.61
N THR A 250 2.57 -46.24 -5.27
CA THR A 250 2.13 -44.94 -5.78
C THR A 250 2.06 -43.96 -4.64
N CYS A 251 2.76 -42.84 -4.78
CA CYS A 251 2.70 -41.71 -3.88
C CYS A 251 2.13 -40.50 -4.60
N GLU A 252 1.14 -39.84 -4.01
CA GLU A 252 0.57 -38.61 -4.52
C GLU A 252 0.69 -37.51 -3.47
N ALA A 253 1.23 -36.36 -3.88
CA ALA A 253 1.39 -35.20 -3.03
C ALA A 253 0.79 -33.96 -3.69
N ARG A 254 0.37 -33.00 -2.86
CA ARG A 254 -0.19 -31.72 -3.27
C ARG A 254 0.44 -30.54 -2.54
N ALA A 255 0.43 -29.39 -3.17
CA ALA A 255 0.65 -28.09 -2.56
C ALA A 255 -0.19 -27.05 -3.34
N ASN A 256 -0.75 -26.09 -2.64
CA ASN A 256 -1.64 -25.06 -3.17
C ASN A 256 -0.86 -23.90 -3.77
N SER A 257 0.17 -23.41 -3.08
CA SER A 257 0.91 -22.19 -3.47
C SER A 257 2.19 -22.44 -4.26
N LEU A 258 2.82 -23.60 -4.10
CA LEU A 258 4.06 -23.95 -4.81
C LEU A 258 4.01 -25.37 -5.37
N PRO A 259 4.62 -25.63 -6.54
CA PRO A 259 4.63 -26.96 -7.11
C PRO A 259 5.49 -27.92 -6.28
N VAL A 260 5.02 -29.16 -6.14
CA VAL A 260 5.84 -30.26 -5.64
C VAL A 260 6.92 -30.57 -6.68
N LYS A 261 8.19 -30.39 -6.32
CA LYS A 261 9.35 -30.61 -7.19
C LYS A 261 9.70 -32.09 -7.34
N ASN A 262 9.87 -32.79 -6.23
CA ASN A 262 10.37 -34.15 -6.21
C ASN A 262 9.50 -35.05 -5.32
N ILE A 263 9.45 -36.34 -5.66
CA ILE A 263 8.89 -37.40 -4.82
C ILE A 263 9.95 -38.45 -4.56
N TYR A 264 10.07 -38.85 -3.30
CA TYR A 264 11.01 -39.84 -2.80
C TYR A 264 10.24 -40.99 -2.15
N ILE A 265 10.63 -42.23 -2.45
CA ILE A 265 10.14 -43.42 -1.75
C ILE A 265 11.33 -44.09 -1.06
N TYR A 266 11.17 -44.35 0.23
CA TYR A 266 12.18 -44.98 1.08
C TYR A 266 11.72 -46.38 1.49
N HIS A 267 12.68 -47.28 1.70
CA HIS A 267 12.52 -48.62 2.25
C HIS A 267 13.54 -48.82 3.36
N GLU A 268 13.09 -49.13 4.59
CA GLU A 268 13.96 -49.28 5.77
C GLU A 268 14.95 -48.12 5.96
N GLY A 269 14.48 -46.88 5.70
CA GLY A 269 15.28 -45.66 5.81
C GLY A 269 16.20 -45.37 4.62
N ARG A 270 16.28 -46.25 3.61
CA ARG A 270 17.09 -46.06 2.40
C ARG A 270 16.25 -45.58 1.23
N LEU A 271 16.77 -44.61 0.48
CA LEU A 271 16.11 -44.09 -0.72
C LEU A 271 16.11 -45.17 -1.82
N VAL A 272 14.92 -45.62 -2.24
CA VAL A 272 14.77 -46.64 -3.29
C VAL A 272 14.19 -46.09 -4.59
N HIS A 273 13.54 -44.92 -4.55
CA HIS A 273 13.04 -44.26 -5.75
C HIS A 273 13.03 -42.74 -5.60
N ARG A 274 13.44 -42.05 -6.67
CA ARG A 274 13.35 -40.61 -6.80
C ARG A 274 12.69 -40.27 -8.13
N SER A 275 11.50 -39.66 -8.08
CA SER A 275 10.87 -39.08 -9.27
C SER A 275 11.22 -37.61 -9.36
N ILE A 276 12.08 -37.29 -10.32
CA ILE A 276 12.59 -35.94 -10.59
C ILE A 276 11.72 -35.31 -11.70
N ASN A 277 11.66 -33.97 -11.71
CA ASN A 277 10.92 -33.07 -12.62
C ASN A 277 10.86 -33.48 -14.12
N THR A 278 11.70 -34.40 -14.60
CA THR A 278 11.75 -34.89 -15.99
C THR A 278 10.81 -36.06 -16.31
N ASP A 279 10.20 -36.70 -15.32
CA ASP A 279 9.28 -37.83 -15.58
C ASP A 279 7.94 -37.31 -16.10
N ARG A 280 7.75 -37.47 -17.42
CA ARG A 280 6.57 -37.10 -18.20
C ARG A 280 5.27 -37.33 -17.44
N VAL A 281 4.53 -36.24 -17.22
CA VAL A 281 3.09 -36.29 -16.96
C VAL A 281 2.43 -36.97 -18.15
N THR A 282 2.00 -38.23 -18.00
CA THR A 282 1.10 -38.86 -18.98
C THR A 282 -0.29 -38.25 -18.81
N LEU A 283 -0.51 -37.13 -19.50
CA LEU A 283 -1.84 -36.62 -19.78
C LEU A 283 -2.47 -37.52 -20.85
N SER A 284 -3.23 -38.51 -20.42
CA SER A 284 -4.17 -39.19 -21.31
C SER A 284 -5.34 -38.24 -21.55
N GLY A 285 -5.41 -37.63 -22.74
CA GLY A 285 -6.57 -36.84 -23.20
C GLY A 285 -6.33 -35.33 -23.16
N GLY A 286 -6.37 -34.71 -24.33
CA GLY A 286 -5.88 -33.35 -24.58
C GLY A 286 -6.65 -32.21 -23.91
N SER A 287 -5.89 -31.23 -23.41
CA SER A 287 -6.15 -29.80 -23.52
C SER A 287 -4.92 -29.08 -22.98
N LYS A 288 -4.32 -28.16 -23.75
CA LYS A 288 -3.28 -27.25 -23.25
C LYS A 288 -3.93 -26.36 -22.18
N THR A 289 -3.83 -26.76 -20.92
CA THR A 289 -4.15 -25.93 -19.77
C THR A 289 -2.88 -25.79 -18.94
N SER A 290 -2.74 -24.58 -18.41
CA SER A 290 -1.67 -24.07 -17.56
C SER A 290 -1.12 -25.08 -16.53
N LEU A 291 0.09 -24.83 -16.02
CA LEU A 291 0.59 -25.41 -14.76
C LEU A 291 -0.28 -24.97 -13.55
N ALA A 292 -1.56 -25.33 -13.58
CA ALA A 292 -2.53 -25.16 -12.52
C ALA A 292 -2.80 -26.55 -11.94
N GLY A 293 -2.07 -26.87 -10.86
CA GLY A 293 -2.30 -28.07 -10.09
C GLY A 293 -1.00 -28.56 -9.49
N GLY A 294 -0.65 -28.04 -8.31
CA GLY A 294 0.47 -28.50 -7.51
C GLY A 294 0.32 -29.93 -6.99
N ARG A 295 -0.22 -30.86 -7.78
CA ARG A 295 -0.27 -32.29 -7.51
C ARG A 295 0.84 -32.99 -8.27
N ARG A 296 1.59 -33.87 -7.60
CA ARG A 296 2.60 -34.73 -8.22
C ARG A 296 2.41 -36.17 -7.78
N THR A 297 2.72 -37.09 -8.68
CA THR A 297 2.61 -38.53 -8.43
C THR A 297 3.94 -39.21 -8.76
N GLY A 298 4.50 -39.96 -7.82
CA GLY A 298 5.70 -40.79 -8.00
C GLY A 298 5.33 -42.26 -7.90
N ARG A 299 5.94 -43.09 -8.75
CA ARG A 299 5.65 -44.54 -8.79
C ARG A 299 6.93 -45.37 -8.78
N LEU A 300 7.09 -46.20 -7.76
CA LEU A 300 8.13 -47.24 -7.70
C LEU A 300 7.52 -48.56 -8.15
N ARG A 301 8.05 -49.15 -9.21
CA ARG A 301 7.68 -50.50 -9.67
C ARG A 301 8.79 -51.49 -9.30
N ILE A 302 8.44 -52.50 -8.52
CA ILE A 302 9.26 -53.70 -8.31
C ILE A 302 8.67 -54.78 -9.21
N ALA A 303 9.40 -55.16 -10.26
CA ALA A 303 8.92 -56.10 -11.26
C ALA A 303 8.92 -57.56 -10.76
N GLU A 304 9.85 -57.88 -9.86
CA GLU A 304 10.02 -59.21 -9.26
C GLU A 304 10.28 -59.04 -7.76
N VAL A 305 9.27 -59.35 -6.95
CA VAL A 305 9.37 -59.27 -5.49
C VAL A 305 10.22 -60.42 -4.93
N LYS A 306 11.03 -60.11 -3.91
CA LYS A 306 11.98 -61.00 -3.22
C LYS A 306 11.87 -60.77 -1.72
N LYS A 307 12.39 -61.69 -0.90
CA LYS A 307 12.42 -61.54 0.58
C LYS A 307 13.02 -60.21 1.06
N GLU A 308 14.03 -59.71 0.36
CA GLU A 308 14.70 -58.44 0.70
C GLU A 308 13.80 -57.20 0.57
N HIS A 309 12.72 -57.27 -0.21
CA HIS A 309 11.77 -56.16 -0.35
C HIS A 309 10.78 -56.07 0.83
N ASN A 310 10.81 -57.02 1.78
CA ASN A 310 10.03 -57.00 3.00
C ASN A 310 10.40 -55.80 3.89
N GLY A 311 9.43 -55.22 4.58
CA GLY A 311 9.67 -54.14 5.54
C GLY A 311 8.94 -52.83 5.22
N ARG A 312 9.38 -51.76 5.88
CA ARG A 312 8.68 -50.48 5.91
C ARG A 312 9.02 -49.59 4.73
N TYR A 313 7.99 -49.13 4.04
CA TYR A 313 8.04 -48.10 3.00
C TYR A 313 7.38 -46.81 3.46
N TYR A 314 7.92 -45.68 3.04
CA TYR A 314 7.27 -44.38 3.21
C TYR A 314 7.60 -43.43 2.06
N CYS A 315 6.72 -42.46 1.85
CA CYS A 315 6.88 -41.44 0.84
C CYS A 315 7.16 -40.07 1.44
N VAL A 316 8.04 -39.32 0.78
CA VAL A 316 8.35 -37.92 1.06
C VAL A 316 8.19 -37.10 -0.20
N ALA A 317 7.53 -35.96 -0.10
CA ALA A 317 7.39 -34.98 -1.18
C ALA A 317 8.15 -33.70 -0.85
N GLU A 318 8.75 -33.06 -1.84
CA GLU A 318 9.60 -31.87 -1.66
C GLU A 318 9.12 -30.71 -2.53
N ASN A 319 9.14 -29.49 -1.99
CA ASN A 319 9.08 -28.24 -2.75
C ASN A 319 10.27 -27.33 -2.36
N GLU A 320 10.28 -26.08 -2.85
CA GLU A 320 11.35 -25.10 -2.55
C GLU A 320 11.48 -24.72 -1.08
N HIS A 321 10.49 -25.07 -0.26
CA HIS A 321 10.38 -24.66 1.13
C HIS A 321 10.32 -25.84 2.10
N GLY A 322 10.60 -27.06 1.61
CA GLY A 322 10.86 -28.22 2.44
C GLY A 322 10.04 -29.45 2.04
N PHE A 323 9.81 -30.31 3.03
CA PHE A 323 9.32 -31.67 2.84
C PHE A 323 7.97 -31.93 3.52
N GLY A 324 7.13 -32.68 2.81
CA GLY A 324 5.91 -33.30 3.30
C GLY A 324 6.08 -34.80 3.49
N TYR A 325 5.48 -35.35 4.53
CA TYR A 325 5.57 -36.77 4.89
C TYR A 325 4.19 -37.42 4.94
N ASN A 326 4.12 -38.73 4.71
CA ASN A 326 2.90 -39.53 4.90
C ASN A 326 3.12 -40.74 5.81
N LYS A 327 2.01 -41.43 6.07
CA LYS A 327 1.91 -42.77 6.63
C LYS A 327 2.83 -43.78 5.93
N THR A 328 3.31 -44.72 6.74
CA THR A 328 4.17 -45.84 6.36
C THR A 328 3.34 -47.03 5.91
N ILE A 329 3.88 -47.85 5.01
CA ILE A 329 3.35 -49.15 4.60
C ILE A 329 4.35 -50.21 5.05
N ASP A 330 3.96 -51.13 5.91
CA ASP A 330 4.81 -52.26 6.30
C ASP A 330 4.48 -53.46 5.39
N LEU A 331 5.29 -53.67 4.34
CA LEU A 331 5.09 -54.72 3.34
C LEU A 331 5.55 -56.08 3.86
N LYS A 332 4.69 -57.09 3.77
CA LYS A 332 5.00 -58.49 4.07
C LYS A 332 5.21 -59.30 2.79
N VAL A 333 6.40 -59.86 2.62
CA VAL A 333 6.69 -60.78 1.50
C VAL A 333 6.53 -62.21 1.98
N ILE A 334 5.75 -63.00 1.24
CA ILE A 334 5.54 -64.44 1.50
C ILE A 334 5.98 -65.28 0.31
N ASP A 335 6.40 -66.51 0.59
CA ASP A 335 6.84 -67.45 -0.44
C ASP A 335 5.72 -67.67 -1.47
N ALA A 336 6.09 -67.68 -2.75
CA ALA A 336 5.12 -67.90 -3.81
C ALA A 336 4.42 -69.26 -3.69
N PRO A 337 3.14 -69.38 -4.08
CA PRO A 337 2.54 -70.69 -4.30
C PRO A 337 3.40 -71.44 -5.34
N LYS A 338 3.49 -72.78 -5.26
CA LYS A 338 4.36 -73.68 -6.06
C LYS A 338 4.35 -73.50 -7.59
N ASN A 339 3.56 -72.58 -8.14
CA ASN A 339 3.41 -72.25 -9.56
C ASN A 339 4.27 -71.05 -10.08
N CYS A 340 4.99 -70.31 -9.22
CA CYS A 340 5.86 -69.22 -9.72
C CYS A 340 7.05 -69.72 -10.55
N GLU A 341 7.59 -70.89 -10.23
CA GLU A 341 8.70 -71.51 -10.97
C GLU A 341 8.34 -71.78 -12.45
N ARG A 342 7.06 -72.07 -12.75
CA ARG A 342 6.58 -72.27 -14.14
C ARG A 342 6.67 -71.01 -15.01
N LYS A 343 6.42 -69.82 -14.44
CA LYS A 343 6.56 -68.53 -15.17
C LYS A 343 8.03 -68.26 -15.53
N ARG A 344 8.97 -68.68 -14.68
CA ARG A 344 10.42 -68.57 -14.88
C ARG A 344 10.93 -69.45 -16.02
N SER A 345 10.36 -70.65 -16.20
CA SER A 345 10.66 -71.54 -17.34
C SER A 345 10.08 -71.03 -18.67
N LEU A 346 8.86 -70.45 -18.66
CA LEU A 346 8.18 -70.00 -19.88
C LEU A 346 8.85 -68.75 -20.52
N GLN A 347 9.39 -67.82 -19.72
CA GLN A 347 10.13 -66.65 -20.22
C GLN A 347 11.55 -66.98 -20.74
N LYS A 348 12.20 -68.04 -20.22
CA LYS A 348 13.48 -68.53 -20.77
C LYS A 348 13.30 -69.23 -22.13
N THR A 349 12.18 -69.91 -22.35
CA THR A 349 11.86 -70.52 -23.66
C THR A 349 11.48 -69.53 -24.75
N SER A 350 11.01 -68.31 -24.43
CA SER A 350 10.65 -67.29 -25.43
C SER A 350 11.82 -66.44 -25.92
N THR A 351 12.90 -66.33 -25.12
CA THR A 351 14.15 -65.65 -25.55
C THR A 351 15.00 -66.53 -26.46
N THR A 352 14.96 -67.86 -26.29
CA THR A 352 15.68 -68.80 -27.16
C THR A 352 15.01 -68.97 -28.54
N LYS A 353 13.72 -68.64 -28.67
CA LYS A 353 12.97 -68.77 -29.94
C LYS A 353 13.04 -67.55 -30.87
N ARG A 354 13.60 -66.41 -30.41
CA ARG A 354 13.76 -65.19 -31.22
C ARG A 354 15.11 -65.09 -31.95
N GLN A 355 16.04 -66.02 -31.74
CA GLN A 355 17.35 -66.02 -32.42
C GLN A 355 17.41 -66.85 -33.71
N ASN A 356 16.35 -67.57 -34.09
CA ASN A 356 16.38 -68.44 -35.28
C ASN A 356 15.63 -67.90 -36.52
N ASP A 357 15.02 -66.71 -36.46
CA ASP A 357 14.39 -66.09 -37.63
C ASP A 357 15.05 -64.74 -37.94
N THR A 358 16.23 -64.77 -38.57
CA THR A 358 16.78 -63.61 -39.29
C THR A 358 17.47 -64.09 -40.57
N SER A 359 16.68 -64.35 -41.60
CA SER A 359 17.16 -64.42 -42.98
C SER A 359 16.14 -63.77 -43.90
N ALA A 360 16.65 -62.84 -44.73
CA ALA A 360 16.03 -62.17 -45.87
C ALA A 360 15.65 -60.69 -45.64
N SER A 361 16.60 -59.81 -45.95
CA SER A 361 16.31 -58.50 -46.57
C SER A 361 15.81 -58.72 -48.00
N PRO A 362 15.01 -57.78 -48.55
CA PRO A 362 15.54 -57.08 -49.72
C PRO A 362 15.32 -55.57 -49.67
N THR A 363 16.23 -54.90 -50.38
CA THR A 363 16.36 -53.47 -50.62
C THR A 363 15.74 -53.09 -51.98
N VAL A 364 15.49 -51.78 -52.18
CA VAL A 364 15.19 -51.04 -53.45
C VAL A 364 13.70 -51.09 -53.88
N SER A 365 13.00 -50.03 -54.27
CA SER A 365 13.37 -48.82 -55.05
C SER A 365 12.47 -47.60 -54.77
N ASP A 366 13.14 -46.46 -54.94
CA ASP A 366 12.66 -45.09 -55.12
C ASP A 366 11.96 -44.90 -56.49
N GLN A 367 10.82 -44.21 -56.54
CA GLN A 367 10.29 -43.60 -57.79
C GLN A 367 9.49 -42.32 -57.47
N ARG A 368 10.01 -41.19 -57.99
CA ARG A 368 9.29 -39.93 -58.22
C ARG A 368 8.33 -40.08 -59.39
N VAL A 369 7.15 -39.47 -59.27
CA VAL A 369 6.43 -38.85 -60.39
C VAL A 369 5.78 -37.56 -59.87
N GLY A 370 6.04 -36.44 -60.55
CA GLY A 370 5.35 -35.17 -60.34
C GLY A 370 4.26 -34.94 -61.38
N SER A 371 3.33 -34.03 -61.09
CA SER A 371 2.69 -33.21 -62.12
C SER A 371 2.05 -31.95 -61.53
N ASP A 372 2.26 -30.85 -62.26
CA ASP A 372 1.64 -29.53 -62.17
C ASP A 372 0.11 -29.50 -62.02
N ARG A 373 -0.42 -28.45 -61.39
CA ARG A 373 -1.20 -27.39 -62.09
C ARG A 373 -1.71 -26.25 -61.19
N SER A 374 -1.26 -25.05 -61.56
CA SER A 374 -1.99 -23.78 -61.78
C SER A 374 -2.87 -23.14 -60.69
N LEU A 375 -2.48 -21.91 -60.31
CA LEU A 375 -3.31 -20.81 -59.82
C LEU A 375 -4.37 -20.35 -60.85
N PRO A 376 -5.37 -19.59 -60.38
CA PRO A 376 -5.61 -18.30 -61.02
C PRO A 376 -5.72 -17.11 -60.03
N THR A 377 -5.25 -15.98 -60.53
CA THR A 377 -5.41 -14.58 -60.08
C THR A 377 -6.69 -13.94 -60.64
N THR A 378 -7.30 -12.98 -59.92
CA THR A 378 -7.74 -11.61 -60.34
C THR A 378 -8.68 -11.04 -59.26
N LYS A 379 -8.33 -9.96 -58.54
CA LYS A 379 -8.41 -8.49 -58.83
C LYS A 379 -9.80 -7.84 -58.62
N ASN A 380 -9.78 -6.75 -57.84
CA ASN A 380 -10.49 -5.46 -58.01
C ASN A 380 -12.02 -5.41 -57.75
N ASP A 381 -12.65 -4.34 -57.26
CA ASP A 381 -12.26 -2.94 -57.00
C ASP A 381 -13.30 -2.22 -56.09
N THR A 382 -12.85 -1.13 -55.45
CA THR A 382 -13.53 0.18 -55.22
C THR A 382 -14.62 0.48 -54.15
N VAL A 383 -14.38 1.66 -53.56
CA VAL A 383 -15.12 2.59 -52.67
C VAL A 383 -16.21 3.38 -53.43
N PRO A 384 -17.16 4.12 -52.79
CA PRO A 384 -17.00 5.52 -52.29
C PRO A 384 -17.74 5.73 -50.93
N GLY A 385 -17.73 6.83 -50.14
CA GLY A 385 -17.31 8.23 -50.26
C GLY A 385 -18.42 9.20 -49.74
N PHE A 386 -18.07 10.15 -48.86
CA PHE A 386 -18.77 11.41 -48.44
C PHE A 386 -20.02 11.31 -47.52
N HIS A 387 -20.30 12.21 -46.55
CA HIS A 387 -20.31 13.68 -46.53
C HIS A 387 -20.17 14.31 -45.12
N SER A 388 -19.70 15.56 -45.11
CA SER A 388 -19.63 16.56 -44.02
C SER A 388 -20.74 17.62 -44.13
N SER A 389 -21.16 18.25 -43.00
CA SER A 389 -21.42 19.71 -42.91
C SER A 389 -21.92 20.18 -41.52
N SER A 390 -21.40 21.33 -41.06
CA SER A 390 -22.07 22.31 -40.17
C SER A 390 -22.53 23.51 -41.04
N PRO A 391 -23.30 24.53 -40.57
CA PRO A 391 -22.74 25.64 -39.78
C PRO A 391 -23.69 26.51 -38.89
N ASN A 392 -23.10 27.49 -38.17
CA ASN A 392 -23.62 28.83 -37.76
C ASN A 392 -24.71 28.93 -36.65
N ALA A 393 -24.84 29.94 -35.76
CA ALA A 393 -24.26 31.29 -35.56
C ALA A 393 -24.47 31.80 -34.10
N ARG A 394 -23.77 32.90 -33.72
CA ARG A 394 -24.03 33.84 -32.60
C ARG A 394 -24.53 35.19 -33.22
N PRO A 395 -25.20 36.16 -32.52
CA PRO A 395 -24.69 36.87 -31.33
C PRO A 395 -25.75 37.42 -30.31
N SER A 396 -25.31 38.41 -29.52
CA SER A 396 -25.59 38.85 -28.13
C SER A 396 -26.53 40.08 -27.88
N LEU A 397 -26.69 40.43 -26.58
CA LEU A 397 -27.26 41.64 -25.88
C LEU A 397 -28.76 41.54 -25.47
N LEU A 398 -29.28 41.90 -24.27
CA LEU A 398 -29.12 43.00 -23.27
C LEU A 398 -29.58 42.49 -21.86
N LEU A 399 -28.93 42.77 -20.70
CA LEU A 399 -28.96 43.93 -19.75
C LEU A 399 -30.13 44.00 -18.71
N PHE A 400 -29.74 44.34 -17.45
CA PHE A 400 -30.51 44.78 -16.24
C PHE A 400 -31.36 43.73 -15.47
N THR A 401 -31.25 43.55 -14.15
CA THR A 401 -31.43 44.52 -13.04
C THR A 401 -30.86 43.99 -11.69
N LEU A 402 -30.67 44.92 -10.75
CA LEU A 402 -30.08 44.77 -9.40
C LEU A 402 -31.13 45.16 -8.34
N TRP A 403 -31.09 44.46 -7.19
CA TRP A 403 -31.41 44.90 -5.82
C TRP A 403 -32.86 45.20 -5.37
N ILE A 404 -33.25 44.59 -4.24
CA ILE A 404 -33.83 45.21 -3.01
C ILE A 404 -33.84 44.13 -1.91
N CYS A 405 -33.33 44.44 -0.71
CA CYS A 405 -33.97 44.12 0.58
C CYS A 405 -33.11 44.58 1.76
N HIS A 406 -33.63 45.52 2.56
CA HIS A 406 -33.19 45.79 3.93
C HIS A 406 -34.40 46.18 4.77
N LEU A 407 -34.66 45.43 5.84
CA LEU A 407 -35.53 45.81 6.96
C LEU A 407 -35.19 44.90 8.16
N MET A 408 -34.85 45.52 9.30
CA MET A 408 -35.28 45.18 10.67
C MET A 408 -34.38 45.86 11.73
N PHE A 409 -35.02 46.78 12.48
CA PHE A 409 -34.95 47.14 13.91
C PHE A 409 -34.04 46.28 14.85
N CYS A 410 -33.50 46.72 16.01
CA CYS A 410 -34.00 47.62 17.06
C CYS A 410 -32.95 47.83 18.19
N ASN A 411 -33.02 48.98 18.88
CA ASN A 411 -32.87 49.28 20.33
C ASN A 411 -31.57 49.05 21.17
N VAL A 412 -31.51 49.87 22.25
CA VAL A 412 -30.83 49.72 23.56
C VAL A 412 -29.50 50.51 23.70
N PHE A 413 -29.17 51.38 24.68
CA PHE A 413 -29.68 51.83 26.01
C PHE A 413 -29.26 53.33 26.18
N SER A 414 -30.13 54.19 26.73
CA SER A 414 -30.15 54.81 28.08
C SER A 414 -29.12 55.89 28.41
#